data_AF-A0A662I257-F1
#
_entry.id   AF-A0A662I257-F1
#
_cell.length_a   1.000
_cell.length_b   1.000
_cell.length_c   1.000
_cell.angle_alpha   90.00
_cell.angle_beta   90.00
_cell.angle_gamma   90.00
#
_symmetry.space_group_name_H-M   'P 1'
#
loop_
_entity.id
_entity.type
_entity.pdbx_description
1 polymer ?
#
loop_
_entity_poly.entity_id
_entity_poly.type
_entity_poly.pdbx_seq_one_letter_code
_entity_poly.pdbx_strand_id
1 'polypeptide(L)'
;MRLVGVKKITLITRKPPKALKYSQYLTNKKIQKPTLVYEGPAEEAVKLFPRSVNVAAALALYSDAPVWVKIIADPNLRNNIHEIHVESEVSEIKIVVKNMPHPQNPRTSYLAALSAIALLKELCKKQ
;
A
#
# COMPACT_ATOMS: atom_id res chain seq x y z
N MET A 1 -0.50 -18.39 -22.87
CA MET A 1 -0.91 -19.30 -21.77
C MET A 1 0.12 -19.14 -20.66
N ARG A 2 -0.26 -18.71 -19.44
CA ARG A 2 0.71 -18.66 -18.31
C ARG A 2 0.95 -20.08 -17.83
N LEU A 3 2.22 -20.47 -17.67
CA LEU A 3 2.61 -21.81 -17.19
C LEU A 3 2.21 -22.02 -15.73
N VAL A 4 2.42 -21.01 -14.87
CA VAL A 4 1.87 -20.93 -13.52
C VAL A 4 1.58 -19.45 -13.23
N GLY A 5 0.38 -19.12 -12.77
CA GLY A 5 -0.06 -17.73 -12.50
C GLY A 5 -0.05 -17.38 -11.01
N VAL A 6 -0.18 -16.09 -10.71
CA VAL A 6 -0.48 -15.61 -9.34
C VAL A 6 -1.94 -15.97 -9.02
N LYS A 7 -2.17 -16.59 -7.87
CA LYS A 7 -3.52 -16.94 -7.37
C LYS A 7 -4.14 -15.78 -6.60
N LYS A 8 -3.35 -15.12 -5.76
CA LYS A 8 -3.82 -14.07 -4.86
C LYS A 8 -2.70 -13.12 -4.50
N ILE A 9 -3.06 -11.86 -4.34
CA ILE A 9 -2.20 -10.86 -3.72
C ILE A 9 -2.90 -10.33 -2.48
N THR A 10 -2.19 -10.29 -1.35
CA THR A 10 -2.64 -9.60 -0.13
C THR A 10 -1.71 -8.42 0.16
N LEU A 11 -2.27 -7.20 0.13
CA LEU A 11 -1.59 -5.99 0.57
C LEU A 11 -2.00 -5.67 2.01
N ILE A 12 -1.06 -5.73 2.95
CA ILE A 12 -1.24 -5.23 4.30
C ILE A 12 -0.57 -3.88 4.42
N THR A 13 -1.33 -2.86 4.80
CA THR A 13 -0.83 -1.50 4.99
C THR A 13 -1.02 -1.11 6.44
N ARG A 14 0.08 -0.89 7.17
CA ARG A 14 0.06 -0.37 8.53
C ARG A 14 0.46 1.10 8.53
N LYS A 15 -0.35 1.95 9.16
CA LYS A 15 -0.11 3.39 9.22
C LYS A 15 -0.33 3.95 10.61
N PRO A 16 0.37 5.04 10.98
CA PRO A 16 0.04 5.83 12.15
C PRO A 16 -1.43 6.33 12.05
N PRO A 17 -2.24 6.33 13.13
CA PRO A 17 -3.64 6.77 13.08
C PRO A 17 -3.82 8.17 12.48
N LYS A 18 -2.87 9.08 12.71
CA LYS A 18 -2.84 10.43 12.12
C LYS A 18 -2.93 10.44 10.59
N ALA A 19 -2.37 9.44 9.91
CA ALA A 19 -2.37 9.35 8.46
C ALA A 19 -3.73 8.95 7.88
N LEU A 20 -4.65 8.46 8.71
CA LEU A 20 -5.97 7.97 8.31
C LEU A 20 -7.12 8.84 8.86
N LYS A 21 -6.83 9.94 9.56
CA LYS A 21 -7.81 10.85 10.18
C LYS A 21 -8.83 11.45 9.20
N TYR A 22 -8.52 11.49 7.91
CA TYR A 22 -9.44 11.99 6.88
C TYR A 22 -10.52 10.96 6.49
N SER A 23 -10.35 9.69 6.87
CA SER A 23 -11.34 8.66 6.64
C SER A 23 -12.42 8.72 7.73
N GLN A 24 -13.67 8.53 7.33
CA GLN A 24 -14.82 8.49 8.25
C GLN A 24 -14.63 7.44 9.37
N TYR A 25 -13.83 6.40 9.12
CA TYR A 25 -13.51 5.34 10.07
C TYR A 25 -12.73 5.81 11.31
N LEU A 26 -11.97 6.90 11.22
CA LEU A 26 -11.09 7.36 12.29
C LEU A 26 -11.33 8.80 12.75
N THR A 27 -12.34 9.47 12.19
CA THR A 27 -12.81 10.75 12.71
C THR A 27 -13.20 10.58 14.18
N ASN A 28 -12.50 11.27 15.07
CA ASN A 28 -12.74 11.31 16.53
C ASN A 28 -12.50 10.01 17.33
N LYS A 29 -11.87 8.97 16.77
CA LYS A 29 -11.51 7.75 17.52
C LYS A 29 -10.05 7.77 17.98
N LYS A 30 -9.81 7.54 19.29
CA LYS A 30 -8.48 7.27 19.83
C LYS A 30 -8.12 5.79 19.64
N ILE A 31 -7.17 5.51 18.76
CA ILE A 31 -6.63 4.15 18.55
C ILE A 31 -5.47 3.93 19.51
N GLN A 32 -5.64 3.02 20.46
CA GLN A 32 -4.64 2.71 21.50
C GLN A 32 -3.83 1.44 21.21
N LYS A 33 -4.30 0.60 20.28
CA LYS A 33 -3.63 -0.63 19.83
C LYS A 33 -3.78 -0.80 18.32
N PRO A 34 -2.92 -1.58 17.65
CA PRO A 34 -3.09 -1.91 16.23
C PRO A 34 -4.52 -2.37 15.96
N THR A 35 -5.22 -1.67 15.07
CA THR A 35 -6.64 -1.88 14.80
C THR A 35 -6.85 -2.00 13.30
N LEU A 36 -7.47 -3.09 12.87
CA LEU A 36 -7.91 -3.27 11.49
C LEU A 36 -9.03 -2.26 11.20
N VAL A 37 -8.81 -1.37 10.24
CA VAL A 37 -9.78 -0.35 9.83
C VAL A 37 -10.52 -0.71 8.57
N TYR A 38 -9.94 -1.60 7.76
CA TYR A 38 -10.53 -2.08 6.52
C TYR A 38 -9.92 -3.42 6.15
N GLU A 39 -10.77 -4.33 5.67
CA GLU A 39 -10.37 -5.58 5.03
C GLU A 39 -11.34 -5.88 3.88
N GLY A 40 -10.81 -6.08 2.67
CA GLY A 40 -11.64 -6.29 1.50
C GLY A 40 -10.91 -6.12 0.17
N PRO A 41 -11.65 -6.07 -0.95
CA PRO A 41 -11.08 -5.91 -2.29
C PRO A 41 -10.44 -4.54 -2.51
N ALA A 42 -9.41 -4.48 -3.36
CA ALA A 42 -8.67 -3.25 -3.63
C ALA A 42 -9.53 -2.11 -4.19
N GLU A 43 -10.54 -2.42 -5.00
CA GLU A 43 -11.41 -1.44 -5.65
C GLU A 43 -12.23 -0.64 -4.63
N GLU A 44 -12.72 -1.30 -3.59
CA GLU A 44 -13.44 -0.65 -2.51
C GLU A 44 -12.47 0.11 -1.60
N ALA A 45 -11.30 -0.45 -1.30
CA ALA A 45 -10.26 0.25 -0.55
C ALA A 45 -9.90 1.61 -1.20
N VAL A 46 -9.79 1.65 -2.53
CA VAL A 46 -9.53 2.87 -3.31
C VAL A 46 -10.62 3.93 -3.13
N LYS A 47 -11.89 3.51 -3.11
CA LYS A 47 -13.02 4.41 -2.89
C LYS A 47 -13.07 4.95 -1.46
N LEU A 48 -12.81 4.10 -0.46
CA LEU A 48 -12.89 4.46 0.96
C LEU A 48 -11.67 5.25 1.45
N PHE A 49 -10.49 5.03 0.87
CA PHE A 49 -9.22 5.60 1.33
C PHE A 49 -8.41 6.26 0.20
N PRO A 50 -8.99 7.19 -0.60
CA PRO A 50 -8.40 7.66 -1.86
C PRO A 50 -7.02 8.33 -1.72
N ARG A 51 -6.64 8.80 -0.54
CA ARG A 51 -5.34 9.45 -0.28
C ARG A 51 -4.26 8.51 0.27
N SER A 52 -4.54 7.21 0.46
CA SER A 52 -3.67 6.32 1.26
C SER A 52 -3.40 4.95 0.64
N VAL A 53 -4.00 4.63 -0.52
CA VAL A 53 -4.02 3.28 -1.08
C VAL A 53 -3.50 3.19 -2.52
N ASN A 54 -2.60 4.10 -2.93
CA ASN A 54 -1.99 4.08 -4.26
C ASN A 54 -1.29 2.74 -4.59
N VAL A 55 -0.72 2.07 -3.58
CA VAL A 55 -0.13 0.73 -3.74
C VAL A 55 -1.21 -0.31 -4.08
N ALA A 56 -2.39 -0.23 -3.46
CA ALA A 56 -3.50 -1.12 -3.78
C ALA A 56 -3.99 -0.90 -5.21
N ALA A 57 -4.13 0.37 -5.61
CA ALA A 57 -4.54 0.73 -6.97
C ALA A 57 -3.52 0.22 -8.00
N ALA A 58 -2.22 0.44 -7.78
CA ALA A 58 -1.18 -0.06 -8.67
C ALA A 58 -1.21 -1.59 -8.78
N LEU A 59 -1.32 -2.31 -7.66
CA LEU A 59 -1.42 -3.77 -7.68
C LEU A 59 -2.66 -4.23 -8.45
N ALA A 60 -3.83 -3.61 -8.23
CA ALA A 60 -5.07 -3.96 -8.93
C ALA A 60 -4.99 -3.65 -10.44
N LEU A 61 -4.27 -2.61 -10.85
CA LEU A 61 -4.11 -2.24 -12.26
C LEU A 61 -3.17 -3.18 -13.03
N TYR A 62 -2.13 -3.71 -12.37
CA TYR A 62 -1.07 -4.49 -13.04
C TYR A 62 -1.15 -6.00 -12.76
N SER A 63 -2.02 -6.43 -11.84
CA SER A 63 -2.24 -7.85 -11.51
C SER A 63 -3.49 -8.38 -12.20
N ASP A 64 -3.37 -9.55 -12.81
CA ASP A 64 -4.54 -10.33 -13.27
C ASP A 64 -5.16 -11.18 -12.14
N ALA A 65 -4.52 -11.21 -10.97
CA ALA A 65 -4.98 -11.92 -9.79
C ALA A 65 -5.71 -10.97 -8.82
N PRO A 66 -6.70 -11.48 -8.05
CA PRO A 66 -7.42 -10.68 -7.07
C PRO A 66 -6.49 -10.08 -6.01
N VAL A 67 -6.68 -8.79 -5.73
CA VAL A 67 -5.93 -8.04 -4.73
C VAL A 67 -6.79 -7.79 -3.51
N TRP A 68 -6.44 -8.45 -2.40
CA TRP A 68 -7.05 -8.25 -1.09
C TRP A 68 -6.25 -7.23 -0.29
N VAL A 69 -6.92 -6.30 0.37
CA VAL A 69 -6.29 -5.21 1.11
C VAL A 69 -6.68 -5.27 2.58
N LYS A 70 -5.69 -5.14 3.45
CA LYS A 70 -5.87 -4.90 4.89
C LYS A 70 -5.25 -3.57 5.24
N ILE A 71 -6.02 -2.68 5.85
CA ILE A 71 -5.51 -1.40 6.37
C ILE A 71 -5.57 -1.46 7.89
N ILE A 72 -4.43 -1.22 8.53
CA ILE A 72 -4.28 -1.28 9.98
C ILE A 72 -3.81 0.09 10.46
N ALA A 73 -4.55 0.67 11.40
CA ALA A 73 -4.12 1.84 12.15
C ALA A 73 -3.31 1.37 13.36
N ASP A 74 -2.02 1.72 13.40
CA ASP A 74 -1.09 1.27 14.44
C ASP A 74 -0.46 2.47 15.15
N PRO A 75 -0.82 2.73 16.43
CA PRO A 75 -0.35 3.89 17.18
C PRO A 75 1.14 3.81 17.54
N ASN A 76 1.76 2.63 17.44
CA ASN A 76 3.18 2.45 17.71
C ASN A 76 4.07 2.79 16.51
N LEU A 77 3.47 2.99 15.33
CA LEU A 77 4.21 3.32 14.13
C LEU A 77 4.42 4.83 13.98
N ARG A 78 5.63 5.19 13.57
CA ARG A 78 5.96 6.54 13.07
C ARG A 78 5.86 6.65 11.56
N ASN A 79 5.99 5.51 10.88
CA ASN A 79 6.19 5.37 9.44
C ASN A 79 5.18 4.39 8.84
N ASN A 80 4.86 4.57 7.56
CA ASN A 80 3.99 3.62 6.84
C ASN A 80 4.77 2.35 6.52
N ILE A 81 4.14 1.19 6.77
CA ILE A 81 4.67 -0.12 6.40
C ILE A 81 3.69 -0.76 5.42
N HIS A 82 4.21 -1.27 4.31
CA HIS A 82 3.46 -2.09 3.38
C HIS A 82 4.04 -3.50 3.36
N GLU A 83 3.19 -4.51 3.45
CA GLU A 83 3.54 -5.90 3.21
C GLU A 83 2.75 -6.38 1.99
N ILE A 84 3.43 -6.90 0.98
CA ILE A 84 2.80 -7.48 -0.21
C ILE A 84 3.08 -8.98 -0.17
N HIS A 85 2.02 -9.77 -0.04
CA HIS A 85 2.08 -11.23 -0.03
C HIS A 85 1.50 -11.70 -1.36
N VAL A 86 2.27 -12.48 -2.09
CA VAL A 86 1.89 -13.01 -3.42
C VAL A 86 1.94 -14.52 -3.34
N GLU A 87 0.82 -15.15 -3.68
CA GLU A 87 0.65 -16.60 -3.61
C GLU A 87 0.48 -17.14 -5.05
N SER A 88 1.18 -18.23 -5.37
CA SER A 88 1.03 -19.00 -6.63
C SER A 88 0.90 -20.49 -6.31
N GLU A 89 0.78 -21.35 -7.31
CA GLU A 89 0.76 -22.82 -7.08
C GLU A 89 2.10 -23.38 -6.63
N VAL A 90 3.20 -22.66 -6.90
CA VAL A 90 4.57 -23.17 -6.76
C VAL A 90 5.42 -22.32 -5.83
N SER A 91 4.92 -21.17 -5.36
CA SER A 91 5.71 -20.22 -4.60
C SER A 91 4.85 -19.26 -3.78
N GLU A 92 5.40 -18.80 -2.66
CA GLU A 92 4.93 -17.64 -1.91
C GLU A 92 6.04 -16.58 -1.85
N ILE A 93 5.67 -15.32 -2.07
CA ILE A 93 6.58 -14.17 -1.99
C ILE A 93 6.04 -13.18 -0.97
N LYS A 94 6.90 -12.73 -0.06
CA LYS A 94 6.60 -11.66 0.88
C LYS A 94 7.57 -10.50 0.72
N ILE A 95 7.04 -9.32 0.40
CA ILE A 95 7.81 -8.07 0.31
C ILE A 95 7.38 -7.16 1.46
N VAL A 96 8.33 -6.65 2.25
CA VAL A 96 8.05 -5.70 3.35
C VAL A 96 8.78 -4.39 3.08
N VAL A 97 8.02 -3.30 2.95
CA VAL A 97 8.54 -1.96 2.69
C VAL A 97 8.21 -1.03 3.85
N LYS A 98 9.23 -0.63 4.61
CA LYS A 98 9.14 0.37 5.67
C LYS A 98 9.54 1.73 5.11
N ASN A 99 8.57 2.58 4.79
CA ASN A 99 8.82 3.84 4.08
C ASN A 99 9.24 4.97 5.01
N MET A 100 10.22 5.76 4.58
CA MET A 100 10.50 7.06 5.19
C MET A 100 9.54 8.12 4.65
N PRO A 101 8.98 9.00 5.51
CA PRO A 101 8.15 10.11 5.05
C PRO A 101 8.99 11.08 4.22
N HIS A 102 8.38 11.68 3.19
CA HIS A 102 9.04 12.75 2.46
C HIS A 102 9.24 13.97 3.37
N PRO A 103 10.44 14.60 3.39
CA PRO A 103 10.74 15.72 4.30
C PRO A 103 9.76 16.90 4.18
N GLN A 104 9.35 17.24 2.96
CA GLN A 104 8.42 18.35 2.68
C GLN A 104 6.94 17.94 2.67
N ASN A 105 6.63 16.63 2.54
CA ASN A 105 5.25 16.14 2.54
C ASN A 105 5.17 14.80 3.28
N PRO A 106 5.08 14.82 4.62
CA PRO A 106 5.11 13.60 5.44
C PRO A 106 3.95 12.63 5.20
N ARG A 107 2.93 13.02 4.41
CA ARG A 107 1.81 12.15 4.00
C ARG A 107 2.20 11.17 2.89
N THR A 108 3.30 11.42 2.18
CA THR A 108 3.77 10.62 1.06
C THR A 108 5.09 9.92 1.40
N SER A 109 5.25 8.68 0.92
CA SER A 109 6.50 7.94 1.00
C SER A 109 7.58 8.59 0.12
N TYR A 110 8.77 8.82 0.65
CA TYR A 110 9.87 9.40 -0.14
C TYR A 110 10.23 8.51 -1.34
N LEU A 111 10.16 7.19 -1.17
CA LEU A 111 10.37 6.22 -2.25
C LEU A 111 9.50 6.47 -3.49
N ALA A 112 8.26 6.95 -3.31
CA ALA A 112 7.36 7.23 -4.44
C ALA A 112 7.83 8.42 -5.30
N ALA A 113 8.45 9.43 -4.68
CA ALA A 113 9.04 10.53 -5.44
C ALA A 113 10.31 10.06 -6.17
N LEU A 114 11.14 9.25 -5.49
CA LEU A 114 12.34 8.69 -6.09
C LEU A 114 12.04 7.76 -7.27
N SER A 115 10.95 6.97 -7.22
CA SER A 115 10.56 6.11 -8.35
C SER A 115 10.17 6.94 -9.58
N ALA A 116 9.49 8.07 -9.40
CA ALA A 116 9.17 8.98 -10.51
C ALA A 116 10.44 9.60 -11.11
N ILE A 117 11.37 10.07 -10.27
CA ILE A 117 12.67 10.60 -10.73
C ILE A 117 13.46 9.54 -11.48
N ALA A 118 13.51 8.30 -10.97
CA ALA A 118 14.20 7.20 -11.62
C ALA A 118 13.65 6.92 -13.02
N LEU A 119 12.32 6.87 -13.17
CA LEU A 119 11.66 6.71 -14.47
C LEU A 119 12.00 7.85 -15.44
N LEU A 120 11.91 9.11 -14.99
CA LEU A 120 12.27 10.27 -15.82
C LEU A 120 13.73 10.21 -16.30
N LYS A 121 14.66 9.84 -15.41
CA LYS A 121 16.07 9.64 -15.79
C LYS A 121 16.23 8.54 -16.83
N GLU A 122 15.48 7.44 -16.74
CA GLU A 122 15.53 6.37 -17.74
C GLU A 122 15.01 6.86 -19.10
N LEU A 123 13.89 7.56 -19.12
CA LEU A 123 13.30 8.12 -20.34
C LEU A 123 14.23 9.14 -21.02
N CYS A 124 14.96 9.94 -20.25
CA CYS A 124 15.92 10.90 -20.79
C CYS A 124 17.25 10.26 -21.26
N LYS A 125 17.60 9.07 -20.77
CA LYS A 125 18.81 8.33 -21.20
C LYS A 125 18.61 7.57 -22.50
N LYS A 126 17.37 7.24 -22.86
CA LYS A 126 17.01 6.67 -24.16
C LYS A 126 16.96 7.80 -25.21
N GLN A 127 18.14 8.29 -25.60
CA GLN A 127 18.40 9.03 -26.84
C GLN A 127 19.70 8.52 -27.44
#